data_AF-A0A3Q2W656-F1
#
_entry.id   AF-A0A3Q2W656-F1
#
_cell.length_a   1.000
_cell.length_b   1.000
_cell.length_c   1.000
_cell.angle_alpha   90.00
_cell.angle_beta   90.00
_cell.angle_gamma   90.00
#
_symmetry.space_group_name_H-M   'P 1'
#
loop_
_entity.id
_entity.type
_entity.pdbx_description
1 polymer ?
#
loop_
_entity_poly.entity_id
_entity_poly.type
_entity_poly.pdbx_seq_one_letter_code
_entity_poly.pdbx_strand_id
1 'polypeptide(L)'
;MNVAEAKSELKRLLSRLRPAELTQLLGWMKNSDELEDELLGDNGRVLLQSIAEDLRANVAPDAMLACETAAYSKMQRRSRPTVHVDGFLYDDEQVDSLCERGLMSRNYCLSCGSHRTAPLDFISHSFSVTELRFLFQHVLPDLSGRTLVDVGSRLGAVLYGVRGQHTHTHTCCRVFVTVEDIRTTVLLPNKWSCTDLQEDFPGTRADAQTFGLNALL
;
A
#
# COMPACT_ATOMS: atom_id res chain seq x y z
N MET A 1 18.58 18.05 21.39
CA MET A 1 17.67 19.21 21.33
C MET A 1 16.25 18.68 21.53
N ASN A 2 15.49 19.21 22.49
CA ASN A 2 14.10 18.82 22.69
C ASN A 2 13.15 19.66 21.82
N VAL A 3 11.86 19.31 21.78
CA VAL A 3 10.86 19.99 20.92
C VAL A 3 10.72 21.48 21.28
N ALA A 4 10.84 21.84 22.56
CA ALA A 4 10.72 23.23 23.00
C ALA A 4 11.92 24.07 22.55
N GLU A 5 13.13 23.55 22.71
CA GLU A 5 14.38 24.15 22.23
C GLU A 5 14.38 24.28 20.70
N ALA A 6 13.98 23.23 19.99
CA ALA A 6 13.88 23.23 18.53
C ALA A 6 12.90 24.30 18.02
N LYS A 7 11.72 24.43 18.65
CA LYS A 7 10.74 25.47 18.31
C LYS A 7 11.31 26.87 18.52
N SER A 8 12.07 27.10 19.59
CA SER A 8 12.72 28.39 19.85
C SER A 8 13.79 28.72 18.82
N GLU A 9 14.66 27.77 18.50
CA GLU A 9 15.70 27.98 17.48
C GLU A 9 15.13 28.19 16.09
N LEU A 10 14.10 27.42 15.71
CA LEU A 10 13.40 27.62 14.45
C LEU A 10 12.78 29.02 14.36
N LYS A 11 12.10 29.48 15.43
CA LYS A 11 11.55 30.85 15.47
C LYS A 11 12.63 31.92 15.35
N ARG A 12 13.79 31.72 15.99
CA ARG A 12 14.94 32.62 15.90
C ARG A 12 15.54 32.66 14.49
N LEU A 13 15.52 31.53 13.79
CA LEU A 13 15.98 31.45 12.42
C LEU A 13 15.00 32.14 11.45
N LEU A 14 13.70 31.86 11.61
CA LEU A 14 12.64 32.47 10.81
C LEU A 14 12.56 34.00 11.00
N SER A 15 12.84 34.51 12.21
CA SER A 15 12.82 35.96 12.47
C SER A 15 13.94 36.75 11.79
N ARG A 16 14.96 36.08 11.24
CA ARG A 16 16.06 36.71 10.50
C ARG A 16 15.74 36.95 9.02
N LEU A 17 14.64 36.38 8.53
CA LEU A 17 14.23 36.48 7.13
C LEU A 17 13.41 37.74 6.89
N ARG A 18 13.44 38.24 5.66
CA ARG A 18 12.55 39.32 5.23
C ARG A 18 11.11 38.79 5.14
N PRO A 19 10.07 39.63 5.33
CA PRO A 19 8.67 39.17 5.33
C PRO A 19 8.28 38.36 4.09
N ALA A 20 8.74 38.77 2.90
CA ALA A 20 8.46 38.06 1.64
C ALA A 20 9.09 36.67 1.59
N GLU A 21 10.34 36.54 2.05
CA GLU A 21 11.07 35.26 2.11
C GLU A 21 10.51 34.35 3.20
N LEU A 22 10.06 34.94 4.32
CA LEU A 22 9.37 34.21 5.38
C LEU A 22 8.09 33.58 4.87
N THR A 23 7.26 34.31 4.13
CA THR A 23 6.04 33.75 3.52
C THR A 23 6.36 32.64 2.52
N GLN A 24 7.40 32.82 1.70
CA GLN A 24 7.84 31.80 0.74
C GLN A 24 8.34 30.53 1.46
N LEU A 25 9.18 30.67 2.50
CA LEU A 25 9.71 29.55 3.26
C LEU A 25 8.61 28.84 4.06
N LEU A 26 7.69 29.57 4.69
CA LEU A 26 6.53 28.98 5.37
C LEU A 26 5.60 28.26 4.38
N GLY A 27 5.48 28.78 3.16
CA GLY A 27 4.77 28.12 2.07
C GLY A 27 5.44 26.80 1.69
N TRP A 28 6.76 26.80 1.52
CA TRP A 28 7.53 25.58 1.27
C TRP A 28 7.42 24.60 2.44
N MET A 29 7.68 25.01 3.68
CA MET A 29 7.60 24.13 4.87
C MET A 29 6.23 23.46 5.06
N LYS A 30 5.14 24.09 4.59
CA LYS A 30 3.79 23.52 4.68
C LYS A 30 3.44 22.54 3.57
N ASN A 31 4.14 22.61 2.44
CA ASN A 31 3.81 21.85 1.23
C ASN A 31 5.03 21.09 0.67
N SER A 32 6.07 20.89 1.49
CA SER A 32 7.30 20.24 1.08
C SER A 32 7.31 18.82 1.63
N ASP A 33 6.93 17.88 0.78
CA ASP A 33 7.02 16.46 1.08
C ASP A 33 8.51 16.02 1.26
N GLU A 34 9.45 16.74 0.62
CA GLU A 34 10.90 16.56 0.78
C GLU A 34 11.35 16.72 2.24
N LEU A 35 10.74 17.63 3.00
CA LEU A 35 11.11 17.88 4.40
C LEU A 35 10.76 16.69 5.30
N GLU A 36 9.62 16.05 5.06
CA GLU A 36 9.20 14.87 5.82
C GLU A 36 10.05 13.66 5.41
N ASP A 37 10.28 13.47 4.12
CA ASP A 37 11.09 12.37 3.59
C ASP A 37 12.56 12.45 4.04
N GLU A 38 13.17 13.64 4.04
CA GLU A 38 14.57 13.84 4.48
C GLU A 38 14.74 13.76 6.01
N LEU A 39 13.77 14.23 6.80
CA LEU A 39 13.91 14.33 8.26
C LEU A 39 13.38 13.13 9.04
N LEU A 40 12.32 12.46 8.56
CA LEU A 40 11.73 11.30 9.23
C LEU A 40 12.33 9.97 8.69
N GLY A 41 13.07 10.06 7.59
CA GLY A 41 13.71 8.93 6.95
C GLY A 41 12.71 8.02 6.26
N ASP A 42 13.15 7.36 5.19
CA ASP A 42 12.33 6.49 4.36
C ASP A 42 11.92 5.17 5.06
N ASN A 43 11.99 5.12 6.40
CA ASN A 43 11.75 3.94 7.23
C ASN A 43 10.41 3.27 6.92
N GLY A 44 9.36 4.06 6.67
CA GLY A 44 8.06 3.54 6.29
C GLY A 44 8.08 2.83 4.95
N ARG A 45 8.72 3.41 3.92
CA ARG A 45 8.86 2.74 2.61
C ARG A 45 9.80 1.55 2.68
N VAL A 46 10.94 1.66 3.37
CA VAL A 46 11.88 0.55 3.56
C VAL A 46 11.19 -0.62 4.26
N LEU A 47 10.34 -0.34 5.26
CA LEU A 47 9.52 -1.36 5.90
C LEU A 47 8.54 -2.00 4.91
N LEU A 48 7.77 -1.19 4.18
CA LEU A 48 6.79 -1.68 3.20
C LEU A 48 7.47 -2.49 2.07
N GLN A 49 8.63 -2.06 1.60
CA GLN A 49 9.45 -2.77 0.61
C GLN A 49 9.97 -4.09 1.16
N SER A 50 10.44 -4.11 2.42
CA SER A 50 10.89 -5.34 3.08
C SER A 50 9.73 -6.34 3.24
N ILE A 51 8.53 -5.85 3.56
CA ILE A 51 7.32 -6.69 3.62
C ILE A 51 6.99 -7.23 2.22
N ALA A 52 6.98 -6.38 1.19
CA ALA A 52 6.73 -6.79 -0.19
C ALA A 52 7.74 -7.83 -0.69
N GLU A 53 9.03 -7.69 -0.36
CA GLU A 53 10.08 -8.68 -0.62
C GLU A 53 9.80 -10.02 0.05
N ASP A 54 9.50 -10.00 1.34
CA ASP A 54 9.17 -11.23 2.09
C ASP A 54 7.91 -11.90 1.52
N LEU A 55 6.88 -11.13 1.14
CA LEU A 55 5.66 -11.67 0.54
C LEU A 55 5.94 -12.34 -0.81
N ARG A 56 6.72 -11.70 -1.69
CA ARG A 56 7.09 -12.25 -3.00
C ARG A 56 7.79 -13.60 -2.90
N ALA A 57 8.54 -13.86 -1.83
CA ALA A 57 9.17 -15.16 -1.59
C ALA A 57 8.16 -16.28 -1.25
N ASN A 58 6.94 -15.93 -0.83
CA ASN A 58 5.94 -16.85 -0.32
C ASN A 58 4.67 -16.94 -1.18
N VAL A 59 4.49 -16.05 -2.16
CA VAL A 59 3.34 -16.06 -3.08
C VAL A 59 3.76 -16.43 -4.50
N ALA A 60 2.80 -16.87 -5.31
CA ALA A 60 3.05 -17.07 -6.74
C ALA A 60 3.43 -15.72 -7.42
N PRO A 61 4.16 -15.72 -8.54
CA PRO A 61 4.57 -14.49 -9.21
C PRO A 61 3.42 -13.57 -9.63
N ASP A 62 2.27 -14.13 -9.99
CA ASP A 62 1.04 -13.38 -10.28
C ASP A 62 0.30 -12.90 -9.02
N ALA A 63 0.78 -13.32 -7.84
CA ALA A 63 0.23 -13.06 -6.52
C ALA A 63 -1.27 -13.36 -6.42
N MET A 64 -1.76 -14.30 -7.23
CA MET A 64 -3.15 -14.74 -7.19
C MET A 64 -3.31 -15.90 -6.23
N LEU A 65 -4.27 -15.78 -5.31
CA LEU A 65 -4.63 -16.86 -4.41
C LEU A 65 -5.55 -17.85 -5.11
N ALA A 66 -5.49 -19.12 -4.70
CA ALA A 66 -6.35 -20.17 -5.29
C ALA A 66 -7.85 -19.86 -5.17
N CYS A 67 -8.25 -19.14 -4.10
CA CYS A 67 -9.63 -18.68 -3.89
C CYS A 67 -10.07 -17.55 -4.85
N GLU A 68 -9.13 -16.82 -5.47
CA GLU A 68 -9.43 -15.70 -6.38
C GLU A 68 -9.85 -16.17 -7.80
N THR A 69 -10.27 -17.43 -7.92
CA THR A 69 -10.69 -18.07 -9.19
C THR A 69 -11.78 -17.28 -9.93
N ALA A 70 -12.67 -16.61 -9.22
CA ALA A 70 -13.71 -15.76 -9.82
C ALA A 70 -13.13 -14.48 -10.48
N ALA A 71 -12.12 -13.86 -9.87
CA ALA A 71 -11.42 -12.71 -10.45
C ALA A 71 -10.63 -13.13 -11.70
N TYR A 72 -9.91 -14.25 -11.61
CA TYR A 72 -9.20 -14.84 -12.74
C TYR A 72 -10.14 -15.14 -13.92
N SER A 73 -11.29 -15.75 -13.64
CA SER A 73 -12.30 -16.08 -14.65
C SER A 73 -12.86 -14.84 -15.34
N LYS A 74 -13.01 -13.72 -14.63
CA LYS A 74 -13.43 -12.44 -15.22
C LYS A 74 -12.36 -11.84 -16.11
N MET A 75 -11.09 -11.92 -15.70
CA MET A 75 -9.97 -11.44 -16.51
C MET A 75 -9.85 -12.20 -17.83
N GLN A 76 -9.97 -13.54 -17.80
CA GLN A 76 -9.91 -14.39 -18.99
C GLN A 76 -11.03 -14.12 -20.00
N ARG A 77 -12.15 -13.54 -19.57
CA ARG A 77 -13.28 -13.16 -20.43
C ARG A 77 -13.13 -11.80 -21.09
N ARG A 78 -12.06 -11.05 -20.79
CA ARG A 78 -11.81 -9.75 -21.43
C ARG A 78 -11.45 -9.92 -22.89
N SER A 79 -11.91 -8.97 -23.72
CA SER A 79 -11.63 -8.95 -25.15
C SER A 79 -10.14 -8.75 -25.47
N ARG A 80 -9.42 -8.07 -24.59
CA ARG A 80 -7.97 -7.89 -24.65
C ARG A 80 -7.30 -8.73 -23.57
N PRO A 81 -6.25 -9.51 -23.90
CA PRO A 81 -5.54 -10.29 -22.90
C PRO A 81 -4.97 -9.36 -21.83
N THR A 82 -5.29 -9.67 -20.57
CA THR A 82 -4.96 -8.85 -19.40
C THR A 82 -4.14 -9.68 -18.43
N VAL A 83 -3.09 -9.10 -17.87
CA VAL A 83 -2.24 -9.71 -16.84
C VAL A 83 -2.48 -9.00 -15.51
N HIS A 84 -2.56 -9.78 -14.43
CA HIS A 84 -2.64 -9.26 -13.07
C HIS A 84 -1.23 -9.06 -12.54
N VAL A 85 -0.97 -7.88 -11.97
CA VAL A 85 0.25 -7.55 -11.25
C VAL A 85 -0.17 -6.87 -9.95
N ASP A 86 0.27 -7.41 -8.82
CA ASP A 86 -0.03 -6.81 -7.53
C ASP A 86 0.86 -5.57 -7.30
N GLY A 87 0.25 -4.39 -7.29
CA GLY A 87 0.97 -3.13 -7.18
C GLY A 87 1.69 -2.93 -5.85
N PHE A 88 1.29 -3.64 -4.77
CA PHE A 88 2.05 -3.60 -3.51
C PHE A 88 3.37 -4.35 -3.64
N LEU A 89 3.35 -5.46 -4.38
CA LEU A 89 4.50 -6.35 -4.51
C LEU A 89 5.48 -5.94 -5.62
N TYR A 90 4.97 -5.34 -6.69
CA TYR A 90 5.74 -5.01 -7.88
C TYR A 90 5.46 -3.58 -8.33
N ASP A 91 6.50 -2.74 -8.29
CA ASP A 91 6.53 -1.47 -8.99
C ASP A 91 6.89 -1.66 -10.48
N ASP A 92 6.87 -0.57 -11.25
CA ASP A 92 7.13 -0.61 -12.69
C ASP A 92 8.54 -1.12 -13.00
N GLU A 93 9.55 -0.73 -12.21
CA GLU A 93 10.92 -1.22 -12.36
C GLU A 93 11.04 -2.73 -12.12
N GLN A 94 10.32 -3.26 -11.13
CA GLN A 94 10.31 -4.68 -10.83
C GLN A 94 9.57 -5.48 -11.92
N VAL A 95 8.48 -4.94 -12.48
CA VAL A 95 7.80 -5.51 -13.65
C VAL A 95 8.74 -5.55 -14.85
N ASP A 96 9.50 -4.48 -15.08
CA ASP A 96 10.50 -4.43 -16.15
C ASP A 96 11.59 -5.48 -15.97
N SER A 97 12.11 -5.63 -14.75
CA SER A 97 13.07 -6.70 -14.42
C SER A 97 12.52 -8.11 -14.66
N LEU A 98 11.24 -8.35 -14.33
CA LEU A 98 10.59 -9.63 -14.64
C LEU A 98 10.46 -9.87 -16.14
N CYS A 99 10.23 -8.82 -16.93
CA CYS A 99 10.18 -8.91 -18.38
C CYS A 99 11.56 -9.22 -18.97
N GLU A 100 12.61 -8.55 -18.50
CA GLU A 100 14.00 -8.80 -18.94
C GLU A 100 14.47 -10.23 -18.63
N ARG A 101 14.03 -10.78 -17.49
CA ARG A 101 14.32 -12.17 -17.10
C ARG A 101 13.47 -13.21 -17.82
N GLY A 102 12.52 -12.79 -18.66
CA GLY A 102 11.61 -13.68 -19.38
C GLY A 102 10.55 -14.36 -18.49
N LEU A 103 10.33 -13.85 -17.28
CA LEU A 103 9.30 -14.35 -16.36
C LEU A 103 7.93 -13.71 -16.60
N MET A 104 7.92 -12.56 -17.28
CA MET A 104 6.72 -11.83 -17.68
C MET A 104 6.91 -11.27 -19.10
N SER A 105 5.83 -10.84 -19.74
CA SER A 105 5.89 -10.09 -21.00
C SER A 105 4.90 -8.93 -20.94
N ARG A 106 5.27 -7.79 -21.52
CA ARG A 106 4.35 -6.67 -21.78
C ARG A 106 3.55 -6.85 -23.08
N ASN A 107 3.86 -7.87 -23.87
CA ASN A 107 3.25 -8.10 -25.16
C ASN A 107 2.81 -9.56 -25.34
N TYR A 108 1.78 -9.78 -26.15
CA TYR A 108 1.36 -11.11 -26.59
C TYR A 108 1.43 -11.23 -28.11
N CYS A 109 1.61 -12.45 -28.60
CA CYS A 109 1.63 -12.71 -30.05
C CYS A 109 0.20 -12.73 -30.60
N LEU A 110 -0.06 -11.99 -31.68
CA LEU A 110 -1.35 -12.07 -32.41
C LEU A 110 -1.50 -13.41 -33.14
N SER A 111 -0.39 -14.11 -33.35
CA SER A 111 -0.32 -15.45 -33.92
C SER A 111 0.85 -16.16 -33.24
N CYS A 112 0.61 -17.32 -32.62
CA CYS A 112 1.60 -18.02 -31.81
C CYS A 112 2.91 -18.22 -32.57
N GLY A 113 4.05 -17.87 -31.95
CA GLY A 113 5.38 -17.95 -32.56
C GLY A 113 5.71 -16.85 -33.57
N SER A 114 4.84 -15.87 -33.79
CA SER A 114 5.11 -14.75 -34.69
C SER A 114 5.79 -13.57 -33.97
N HIS A 115 6.53 -12.78 -34.73
CA HIS A 115 7.05 -11.47 -34.28
C HIS A 115 5.98 -10.38 -34.25
N ARG A 116 4.75 -10.68 -34.69
CA ARG A 116 3.65 -9.73 -34.72
C ARG A 116 2.94 -9.74 -33.38
N THR A 117 3.35 -8.81 -32.51
CA THR A 117 2.85 -8.71 -31.14
C THR A 117 1.94 -7.52 -30.94
N ALA A 118 1.16 -7.55 -29.86
CA ALA A 118 0.34 -6.45 -29.37
C ALA A 118 0.51 -6.32 -27.84
N PRO A 119 0.30 -5.12 -27.27
CA PRO A 119 0.49 -4.89 -25.84
C PRO A 119 -0.58 -5.61 -25.01
N LEU A 120 -0.14 -6.15 -23.88
CA LEU A 120 -0.98 -6.69 -22.81
C LEU A 120 -1.52 -5.55 -21.94
N ASP A 121 -2.76 -5.70 -21.48
CA ASP A 121 -3.30 -4.80 -20.47
C ASP A 121 -2.84 -5.27 -19.08
N PHE A 122 -2.42 -4.35 -18.22
CA PHE A 122 -2.02 -4.64 -16.84
C PHE A 122 -3.08 -4.14 -15.87
N ILE A 123 -3.41 -4.94 -14.86
CA ILE A 123 -4.30 -4.53 -13.78
C ILE A 123 -3.70 -4.89 -12.41
N SER A 124 -3.93 -4.02 -11.44
CA SER A 124 -3.69 -4.27 -10.02
C SER A 124 -5.01 -4.22 -9.26
N HIS A 125 -5.13 -5.06 -8.24
CA HIS A 125 -6.21 -5.04 -7.25
C HIS A 125 -5.71 -4.67 -5.84
N SER A 126 -4.49 -4.14 -5.76
CA SER A 126 -3.81 -3.78 -4.52
C SER A 126 -3.24 -2.36 -4.65
N PHE A 127 -3.11 -1.68 -3.51
CA PHE A 127 -2.43 -0.38 -3.46
C PHE A 127 -0.92 -0.57 -3.59
N SER A 128 -0.28 0.29 -4.37
CA SER A 128 1.18 0.39 -4.39
C SER A 128 1.74 0.99 -3.11
N VAL A 129 3.04 0.77 -2.86
CA VAL A 129 3.75 1.39 -1.74
C VAL A 129 3.59 2.91 -1.76
N THR A 130 3.69 3.53 -2.95
CA THR A 130 3.54 4.97 -3.13
C THR A 130 2.11 5.44 -2.82
N GLU A 131 1.08 4.74 -3.30
CA GLU A 131 -0.31 5.10 -3.01
C GLU A 131 -0.63 4.92 -1.52
N LEU A 132 -0.11 3.88 -0.87
CA LEU A 132 -0.24 3.70 0.58
C LEU A 132 0.40 4.85 1.34
N ARG A 133 1.61 5.27 0.97
CA ARG A 133 2.25 6.43 1.60
C ARG A 133 1.39 7.68 1.47
N PHE A 134 0.94 7.96 0.25
CA PHE A 134 0.10 9.11 -0.03
C PHE A 134 -1.19 9.09 0.82
N LEU A 135 -1.84 7.92 0.91
CA LEU A 135 -3.04 7.73 1.72
C LEU A 135 -2.79 8.07 3.20
N PHE A 136 -1.73 7.54 3.81
CA PHE A 136 -1.46 7.74 5.24
C PHE A 136 -0.86 9.10 5.58
N GLN A 137 -0.12 9.72 4.65
CA GLN A 137 0.55 11.01 4.90
C GLN A 137 -0.37 12.20 4.62
N HIS A 138 -1.20 12.10 3.58
CA HIS A 138 -1.91 13.29 3.06
C HIS A 138 -3.43 13.17 3.06
N VAL A 139 -3.98 11.95 3.08
CA VAL A 139 -5.43 11.74 2.95
C VAL A 139 -6.07 11.43 4.30
N LEU A 140 -5.45 10.54 5.08
CA LEU A 140 -6.01 10.11 6.35
C LEU A 140 -5.74 11.15 7.45
N PRO A 141 -6.74 11.45 8.29
CA PRO A 141 -6.55 12.31 9.46
C PRO A 141 -5.75 11.56 10.53
N ASP A 142 -5.39 12.26 11.62
CA ASP A 142 -4.85 11.59 12.81
C ASP A 142 -5.80 10.49 13.30
N LEU A 143 -5.28 9.27 13.30
CA LEU A 143 -6.00 8.04 13.65
C LEU A 143 -5.87 7.68 15.13
N SER A 144 -5.15 8.49 15.93
CA SER A 144 -4.93 8.22 17.36
C SER A 144 -6.24 7.96 18.12
N GLY A 145 -6.33 6.79 18.76
CA GLY A 145 -7.52 6.36 19.52
C GLY A 145 -8.72 5.99 18.66
N ARG A 146 -8.56 5.84 17.34
CA ARG A 146 -9.60 5.37 16.42
C ARG A 146 -9.34 3.93 16.00
N THR A 147 -10.42 3.27 15.60
CA THR A 147 -10.35 1.96 14.95
C THR A 147 -10.30 2.14 13.45
N LEU A 148 -9.26 1.60 12.80
CA LEU A 148 -9.21 1.52 11.34
C LEU A 148 -9.85 0.20 10.89
N VAL A 149 -10.70 0.26 9.87
CA VAL A 149 -11.34 -0.92 9.30
C VAL A 149 -10.83 -1.11 7.89
N ASP A 150 -10.08 -2.16 7.67
CA ASP A 150 -9.57 -2.54 6.36
C ASP A 150 -10.52 -3.53 5.70
N VAL A 151 -11.15 -3.13 4.58
CA VAL A 151 -12.08 -3.98 3.82
C VAL A 151 -11.46 -4.31 2.47
N GLY A 152 -10.98 -5.55 2.31
CA GLY A 152 -10.59 -6.07 1.00
C GLY A 152 -9.22 -5.65 0.47
N SER A 153 -8.23 -5.34 1.31
CA SER A 153 -6.83 -5.06 0.89
C SER A 153 -6.01 -6.29 0.43
N ARG A 154 -6.68 -7.40 0.06
CA ARG A 154 -6.09 -8.68 -0.40
C ARG A 154 -5.02 -9.25 0.53
N LEU A 155 -3.73 -8.97 0.29
CA LEU A 155 -2.61 -9.44 1.09
C LEU A 155 -2.39 -8.62 2.36
N GLY A 156 -3.11 -7.52 2.56
CA GLY A 156 -2.98 -6.68 3.76
C GLY A 156 -2.18 -5.42 3.57
N ALA A 157 -2.01 -4.98 2.32
CA ALA A 157 -1.23 -3.82 1.94
C ALA A 157 -1.56 -2.59 2.82
N VAL A 158 -2.86 -2.34 3.06
CA VAL A 158 -3.35 -1.24 3.89
C VAL A 158 -2.92 -1.39 5.36
N LEU A 159 -3.03 -2.58 5.94
CA LEU A 159 -2.57 -2.83 7.32
C LEU A 159 -1.06 -2.63 7.48
N TYR A 160 -0.27 -3.06 6.49
CA TYR A 160 1.16 -2.82 6.49
C TYR A 160 1.48 -1.33 6.41
N GLY A 161 0.70 -0.57 5.63
CA GLY A 161 0.77 0.89 5.54
C GLY A 161 0.66 1.57 6.91
N VAL A 162 -0.31 1.16 7.73
CA VAL A 162 -0.48 1.68 9.10
C VAL A 162 0.81 1.49 9.92
N ARG A 163 1.43 0.31 9.85
CA ARG A 163 2.65 -0.01 10.61
C ARG A 163 3.88 0.78 10.13
N GLY A 164 3.97 1.05 8.83
CA GLY A 164 5.09 1.82 8.26
C GLY A 164 5.03 3.30 8.59
N GLN A 165 3.84 3.83 8.89
CA GLN A 165 3.59 5.27 8.97
C GLN A 165 3.26 5.76 10.40
N HIS A 166 2.75 4.89 11.29
CA HIS A 166 2.27 5.31 12.61
C HIS A 166 2.93 4.53 13.76
N THR A 167 3.30 5.26 14.82
CA THR A 167 3.96 4.73 16.03
C THR A 167 3.02 4.56 17.22
N HIS A 168 1.73 4.83 17.05
CA HIS A 168 0.74 4.74 18.14
C HIS A 168 -0.11 3.47 18.03
N THR A 169 -0.66 3.03 19.17
CA THR A 169 -1.52 1.85 19.29
C THR A 169 -2.86 2.13 18.61
N HIS A 170 -3.07 1.52 17.45
CA HIS A 170 -4.34 1.56 16.72
C HIS A 170 -4.94 0.17 16.73
N THR A 171 -6.20 0.04 17.11
CA THR A 171 -6.94 -1.20 16.85
C THR A 171 -7.27 -1.22 15.35
N CYS A 172 -6.81 -2.24 14.64
CA CYS A 172 -7.07 -2.39 13.21
C CYS A 172 -7.98 -3.59 13.01
N CYS A 173 -9.23 -3.37 12.63
CA CYS A 173 -10.13 -4.46 12.27
C CYS A 173 -9.97 -4.76 10.79
N ARG A 174 -9.93 -6.04 10.42
CA ARG A 174 -9.90 -6.44 9.02
C ARG A 174 -11.18 -7.19 8.68
N VAL A 175 -11.86 -6.70 7.66
CA VAL A 175 -13.07 -7.31 7.13
C VAL A 175 -12.69 -8.00 5.84
N PHE A 176 -12.84 -9.32 5.84
CA PHE A 176 -12.57 -10.15 4.68
C PHE A 176 -13.87 -10.39 3.92
N VAL A 177 -13.85 -10.00 2.65
CA VAL A 177 -14.99 -10.18 1.74
C VAL A 177 -15.24 -11.67 1.46
N THR A 178 -14.22 -12.53 1.63
CA THR A 178 -14.37 -13.99 1.53
C THR A 178 -13.72 -14.75 2.70
N VAL A 179 -14.30 -15.90 3.07
CA VAL A 179 -13.83 -16.75 4.20
C VAL A 179 -12.44 -17.36 3.93
N GLU A 180 -12.00 -17.42 2.67
CA GLU A 180 -10.71 -17.97 2.28
C GLU A 180 -9.57 -16.95 2.37
N ASP A 181 -9.86 -15.64 2.26
CA ASP A 181 -8.89 -14.57 2.53
C ASP A 181 -8.39 -14.59 3.98
N ILE A 182 -9.24 -15.05 4.91
CA ILE A 182 -8.89 -15.30 6.32
C ILE A 182 -7.80 -16.37 6.43
N ARG A 183 -7.93 -17.46 5.67
CA ARG A 183 -6.98 -18.60 5.75
C ARG A 183 -5.61 -18.24 5.18
N THR A 184 -5.54 -17.43 4.13
CA THR A 184 -4.27 -17.03 3.53
C THR A 184 -3.52 -16.00 4.38
N THR A 185 -4.23 -15.14 5.11
CA THR A 185 -3.60 -14.19 6.04
C THR A 185 -2.93 -14.90 7.23
N VAL A 186 -3.46 -16.06 7.63
CA VAL A 186 -2.83 -16.97 8.61
C VAL A 186 -1.59 -17.70 8.06
N LEU A 187 -1.38 -17.71 6.74
CA LEU A 187 -0.23 -18.36 6.08
C LEU A 187 0.93 -17.40 5.78
N LEU A 188 0.73 -16.09 5.92
CA LEU A 188 1.82 -15.13 5.81
C LEU A 188 2.70 -15.24 7.08
N PRO A 189 4.04 -15.18 6.94
CA PRO A 189 4.92 -15.47 8.05
C PRO A 189 4.58 -14.59 9.26
N ASN A 190 4.39 -15.23 10.42
CA ASN A 190 4.11 -14.62 11.74
C ASN A 190 4.99 -13.39 12.06
N LYS A 191 6.15 -13.28 11.39
CA LYS A 191 7.05 -12.12 11.37
C LYS A 191 6.33 -10.77 11.18
N TRP A 192 5.28 -10.71 10.34
CA TRP A 192 4.56 -9.47 10.05
C TRP A 192 3.11 -9.46 10.51
N SER A 193 2.63 -10.54 11.15
CA SER A 193 1.24 -10.62 11.61
C SER A 193 0.97 -9.61 12.72
N CYS A 194 -0.24 -9.04 12.73
CA CYS A 194 -0.69 -8.05 13.71
C CYS A 194 -1.66 -8.70 14.70
N THR A 195 -1.34 -9.90 15.20
CA THR A 195 -2.23 -10.72 16.05
C THR A 195 -2.69 -10.02 17.33
N ASP A 196 -1.96 -8.99 17.79
CA ASP A 196 -2.28 -8.28 19.02
C ASP A 196 -3.28 -7.12 18.83
N LEU A 197 -3.60 -6.75 17.57
CA LEU A 197 -4.45 -5.59 17.23
C LEU A 197 -5.48 -5.87 16.14
N GLN A 198 -5.59 -7.11 15.67
CA GLN A 198 -6.38 -7.49 14.51
C GLN A 198 -7.56 -8.39 14.88
N GLU A 199 -8.78 -7.89 14.63
CA GLU A 199 -9.99 -8.70 14.65
C GLU A 199 -10.44 -8.97 13.20
N ASP A 200 -10.58 -10.26 12.87
CA ASP A 200 -10.93 -10.73 11.54
C ASP A 200 -12.41 -11.12 11.48
N PHE A 201 -13.17 -10.48 10.58
CA PHE A 201 -14.59 -10.78 10.37
C PHE A 201 -14.84 -11.30 8.96
N PRO A 202 -15.53 -12.45 8.79
CA PRO A 202 -16.04 -12.86 7.49
C PRO A 202 -17.27 -12.01 7.13
N GLY A 203 -17.28 -11.36 5.97
CA GLY A 203 -18.46 -10.63 5.50
C GLY A 203 -18.18 -9.56 4.45
N THR A 204 -19.24 -9.04 3.87
CA THR A 204 -19.23 -7.93 2.92
C THR A 204 -19.12 -6.58 3.63
N ARG A 205 -18.89 -5.50 2.87
CA ARG A 205 -18.94 -4.11 3.38
C ARG A 205 -20.24 -3.78 4.14
N ALA A 206 -21.36 -4.42 3.79
CA ALA A 206 -22.64 -4.23 4.48
C ALA A 206 -22.66 -4.90 5.88
N ASP A 207 -21.91 -5.99 6.05
CA ASP A 207 -21.82 -6.69 7.32
C ASP A 207 -20.96 -5.89 8.31
N ALA A 208 -19.94 -5.17 7.85
CA ALA A 208 -19.11 -4.26 8.66
C ALA A 208 -19.92 -3.17 9.39
N GLN A 209 -20.95 -2.61 8.74
CA GLN A 209 -21.86 -1.64 9.36
C GLN A 209 -22.72 -2.26 10.46
N THR A 210 -23.01 -3.56 10.36
CA THR A 210 -23.81 -4.32 11.34
C THR A 210 -23.01 -4.61 12.61
N PHE A 211 -21.67 -4.65 12.53
CA PHE A 211 -20.77 -4.76 13.68
C PHE A 211 -20.54 -3.44 14.42
N GLY A 212 -21.26 -2.36 14.08
CA GLY A 212 -21.11 -1.05 14.72
C GLY A 212 -19.80 -0.32 14.39
N LEU A 213 -19.08 -0.81 13.37
CA LEU A 213 -17.83 -0.22 12.89
C LEU A 213 -18.14 0.84 11.83
N ASN A 214 -17.91 2.12 12.16
CA ASN A 214 -17.95 3.19 11.16
C ASN A 214 -16.67 3.12 10.31
N ALA A 215 -16.76 2.50 9.14
CA ALA A 215 -15.65 2.44 8.19
C ALA A 215 -15.35 3.84 7.62
N LEU A 216 -14.10 4.29 7.76
CA LEU A 216 -13.56 5.38 6.95
C LEU A 216 -12.98 4.73 5.68
N LEU A 217 -13.70 4.99 4.56
CA LEU A 217 -13.50 4.53 3.17
C LEU A 217 -14.04 3.12 2.82
#